data_AF-A0A8S3Z3S6-F1
#
_entry.id   AF-A0A8S3Z3S6-F1
#
_cell.length_a   1.000
_cell.length_b   1.000
_cell.length_c   1.000
_cell.angle_alpha   90.00
_cell.angle_beta   90.00
_cell.angle_gamma   90.00
#
_symmetry.space_group_name_H-M   'P 1'
#
loop_
_entity.id
_entity.type
_entity.pdbx_description
1 polymer ?
#
loop_
_entity_poly.entity_id
_entity_poly.type
_entity_poly.pdbx_seq_one_letter_code
_entity_poly.pdbx_strand_id
1 'polypeptide(L)'
;VITKFMALHLQSTDKSVDARPLAFSIEKVDSTTDQWSALEHFSRDCNKYFPSIPKFQPFDIDPDFTRVLCTEYPPVDDDSPYDDYYNE
;
A
#
# COMPACT_ATOMS: atom_id res chain seq x y z
N VAL A 1 -8.41 18.79 22.41
CA VAL A 1 -7.45 18.78 21.29
C VAL A 1 -7.25 17.33 20.92
N ILE A 2 -7.73 16.89 19.75
CA ILE A 2 -7.52 15.49 19.29
C ILE A 2 -6.18 15.48 18.57
N THR A 3 -5.16 14.88 19.20
CA THR A 3 -3.86 14.69 18.59
C THR A 3 -3.92 13.41 17.77
N LYS A 4 -4.08 13.52 16.44
CA LYS A 4 -4.03 12.37 15.54
C LYS A 4 -2.56 12.11 15.19
N PHE A 5 -2.05 10.93 15.52
CA PHE A 5 -0.71 10.51 15.11
C PHE A 5 -0.85 9.57 13.92
N MET A 6 -0.08 9.78 12.86
CA MET A 6 0.08 8.81 11.78
C MET A 6 1.24 7.91 12.18
N ALA A 7 0.94 6.66 12.54
CA ALA A 7 1.94 5.64 12.80
C ALA A 7 1.97 4.70 11.61
N LEU A 8 2.96 4.87 10.72
CA LEU A 8 3.14 4.02 9.56
C LEU A 8 3.53 2.60 10.02
N HIS A 9 2.58 1.67 10.06
CA HIS A 9 2.83 0.28 10.40
C HIS A 9 3.08 -0.56 9.14
N LEU A 10 4.35 -0.70 8.76
CA LEU A 10 4.77 -1.55 7.64
C LEU A 10 5.01 -2.98 8.12
N GLN A 11 4.08 -3.89 7.82
CA GLN A 11 4.32 -5.32 8.00
C GLN A 11 4.93 -5.91 6.72
N SER A 12 6.27 -6.02 6.67
CA SER A 12 6.92 -6.80 5.61
C SER A 12 6.75 -8.29 5.86
N THR A 13 6.30 -9.02 4.85
CA THR A 13 6.15 -10.49 4.88
C THR A 13 7.28 -11.23 4.17
N ASP A 14 8.28 -10.51 3.62
CA ASP A 14 9.38 -11.11 2.86
C ASP A 14 10.74 -10.95 3.57
N LYS A 15 11.62 -11.95 3.39
CA LYS A 15 12.92 -12.07 4.09
C LYS A 15 14.08 -11.33 3.40
N SER A 16 13.82 -10.47 2.42
CA SER A 16 14.86 -9.73 1.70
C SER A 16 14.91 -8.26 2.14
N VAL A 17 16.12 -7.77 2.39
CA VAL A 17 16.40 -6.37 2.78
C VAL A 17 16.14 -5.37 1.67
N ASP A 18 16.12 -5.84 0.40
CA ASP A 18 15.92 -5.03 -0.80
C ASP A 18 14.59 -5.32 -1.51
N ALA A 19 13.77 -6.26 -0.99
CA ALA A 19 12.49 -6.59 -1.60
C ALA A 19 11.34 -5.81 -0.97
N ARG A 20 10.53 -5.19 -1.84
CA ARG A 20 9.18 -4.77 -1.45
C ARG A 20 8.40 -5.99 -0.94
N PRO A 21 7.64 -5.87 0.16
CA PRO A 21 6.85 -6.99 0.72
C PRO A 21 5.93 -7.66 -0.32
N LEU A 22 5.31 -8.79 0.01
CA LEU A 22 4.23 -9.33 -0.85
C LEU A 22 2.92 -8.56 -0.67
N ALA A 23 2.68 -8.09 0.55
CA ALA A 23 1.60 -7.20 0.93
C ALA A 23 1.99 -6.43 2.18
N PHE A 24 1.56 -5.18 2.29
CA PHE A 24 1.68 -4.35 3.49
C PHE A 24 0.55 -3.31 3.52
N SER A 25 0.38 -2.65 4.66
CA SER A 25 -0.62 -1.58 4.83
C SER A 25 0.04 -0.34 5.40
N ILE A 26 -0.56 0.82 5.17
CA ILE A 26 -0.30 2.03 5.93
C ILE A 26 -1.51 2.25 6.82
N GLU A 27 -1.26 2.39 8.12
CA GLU A 27 -2.32 2.51 9.12
C GLU A 27 -2.19 3.84 9.88
N LYS A 28 -3.28 4.22 10.55
CA LYS A 28 -3.32 5.32 11.52
C LYS A 28 -3.92 4.81 12.82
N VAL A 29 -3.51 5.41 13.93
CA VAL A 29 -4.07 5.12 15.25
C VAL A 29 -4.89 6.31 15.74
N ASP A 30 -6.10 6.04 16.19
CA ASP A 30 -6.90 7.00 16.92
C ASP A 30 -6.44 7.01 18.39
N SER A 31 -5.78 8.10 18.80
CA SER A 31 -5.22 8.23 20.16
C SER A 31 -6.24 8.27 21.29
N THR A 32 -7.53 8.46 20.98
CA THR A 32 -8.61 8.46 21.98
C THR A 32 -9.15 7.06 22.21
N THR A 33 -9.22 6.26 21.15
CA THR A 33 -9.81 4.91 21.18
C THR A 33 -8.77 3.79 21.13
N ASP A 34 -7.50 4.13 20.90
CA ASP A 34 -6.39 3.22 20.62
C ASP A 34 -6.69 2.23 19.48
N GLN A 35 -7.58 2.64 18.56
CA GLN A 35 -7.99 1.83 17.42
C GLN A 35 -7.12 2.15 16.20
N TRP A 36 -6.68 1.08 15.54
CA TRP A 36 -5.94 1.16 14.28
C TRP A 36 -6.91 1.07 13.11
N SER A 37 -6.64 1.85 12.06
CA SER A 37 -7.41 1.83 10.82
C SER A 37 -6.49 2.03 9.62
N ALA A 38 -6.76 1.31 8.53
CA ALA A 38 -6.00 1.44 7.31
C ALA A 38 -6.24 2.80 6.65
N LEU A 39 -5.18 3.35 6.08
CA LEU A 39 -5.20 4.45 5.13
C LEU A 39 -5.11 3.92 3.70
N GLU A 40 -4.21 2.96 3.47
CA GLU A 40 -4.00 2.37 2.16
C GLU A 40 -3.37 0.97 2.30
N HIS A 41 -3.69 0.09 1.37
CA HIS A 41 -3.09 -1.24 1.26
C HIS A 41 -2.21 -1.31 0.02
N PHE A 42 -1.16 -2.11 0.07
CA PHE A 42 -0.23 -2.31 -1.03
C PHE A 42 0.02 -3.80 -1.20
N SER A 43 0.01 -4.31 -2.43
CA SER A 43 0.31 -5.72 -2.68
C SER A 43 0.81 -5.99 -4.10
N ARG A 44 1.42 -7.15 -4.32
CA ARG A 44 1.59 -7.73 -5.67
C ARG A 44 0.30 -8.25 -6.28
N ASP A 45 -0.69 -8.59 -5.45
CA ASP A 45 -2.00 -9.09 -5.89
C ASP A 45 -3.09 -8.68 -4.88
N CYS A 46 -3.72 -7.54 -5.13
CA CYS A 46 -4.77 -7.02 -4.24
C CYS A 46 -5.95 -7.99 -4.09
N ASN A 47 -6.29 -8.75 -5.13
CA ASN A 47 -7.41 -9.71 -5.05
C ASN A 47 -7.07 -10.88 -4.13
N LYS A 48 -5.80 -11.28 -4.05
CA LYS A 48 -5.34 -12.36 -3.19
C LYS A 48 -5.16 -11.94 -1.73
N TYR A 49 -4.50 -10.80 -1.49
CA TYR A 49 -4.12 -10.38 -0.14
C TYR A 49 -5.14 -9.46 0.54
N PHE A 50 -5.96 -8.74 -0.24
CA PHE A 50 -6.99 -7.82 0.24
C PHE A 50 -8.30 -7.97 -0.57
N PRO A 51 -8.95 -9.16 -0.57
CA PRO A 51 -10.01 -9.53 -1.52
C PRO A 51 -11.27 -8.65 -1.50
N SER A 52 -11.49 -7.89 -0.42
CA SER A 52 -12.64 -7.00 -0.27
C SER A 52 -12.29 -5.53 -0.42
N ILE A 53 -11.02 -5.21 -0.69
CA ILE A 53 -10.54 -3.85 -0.85
C ILE A 53 -10.49 -3.53 -2.35
N PRO A 54 -11.17 -2.46 -2.80
CA PRO A 54 -11.10 -2.06 -4.20
C PRO A 54 -9.68 -1.64 -4.58
N LYS A 55 -9.29 -1.99 -5.81
CA LYS A 55 -7.99 -1.60 -6.35
C LYS A 55 -7.96 -0.10 -6.62
N PHE A 56 -6.84 0.54 -6.34
CA PHE A 56 -6.58 1.89 -6.80
C PHE A 56 -6.46 1.89 -8.33
N GLN A 57 -7.23 2.74 -8.99
CA GLN A 57 -7.21 2.94 -10.44
C GLN A 57 -6.91 4.42 -10.72
N PRO A 58 -5.67 4.77 -11.14
CA PRO A 58 -5.23 6.17 -11.23
C PRO A 58 -6.07 7.07 -12.13
N PHE A 59 -6.81 6.48 -13.07
CA PHE A 59 -7.59 7.18 -14.08
C PHE A 59 -9.09 7.14 -13.82
N ASP A 60 -9.53 6.39 -12.80
CA ASP A 60 -10.94 6.35 -12.42
C ASP A 60 -11.27 7.55 -11.53
N ILE A 61 -12.45 8.11 -11.73
CA ILE A 61 -12.98 9.14 -10.85
C ILE A 61 -13.51 8.45 -9.59
N ASP A 62 -12.75 8.51 -8.50
CA ASP A 62 -13.25 8.14 -7.18
C ASP A 62 -13.85 9.36 -6.46
N PRO A 63 -15.18 9.44 -6.27
CA PRO A 63 -15.81 10.53 -5.53
C PRO A 63 -15.59 10.43 -4.01
N ASP A 64 -15.11 9.31 -3.49
CA ASP A 64 -14.90 9.06 -2.06
C ASP A 64 -13.41 9.06 -1.69
N PHE A 65 -12.90 10.23 -1.32
CA PHE A 65 -11.52 10.44 -0.87
C PHE A 65 -11.20 9.78 0.49
N THR A 66 -12.18 9.17 1.16
CA THR A 66 -11.98 8.47 2.44
C THR A 66 -11.90 6.96 2.29
N ARG A 67 -12.17 6.45 1.09
CA ARG A 67 -12.13 5.02 0.79
C ARG A 67 -10.70 4.49 0.92
N VAL A 68 -10.57 3.38 1.64
CA VAL A 68 -9.31 2.62 1.68
C VAL A 68 -9.21 1.82 0.39
N LEU A 69 -8.09 1.99 -0.31
CA LEU A 69 -7.80 1.34 -1.59
C LEU A 69 -6.59 0.42 -1.47
N CYS A 70 -6.48 -0.51 -2.40
CA CYS A 70 -5.29 -1.34 -2.57
C CYS A 70 -4.52 -0.96 -3.83
N THR A 71 -3.29 -0.51 -3.66
CA THR A 71 -2.37 -0.20 -4.75
C THR A 71 -1.54 -1.43 -5.10
N GLU A 72 -1.76 -1.93 -6.31
CA GLU A 72 -1.01 -3.08 -6.83
C GLU A 72 0.29 -2.60 -7.47
N TYR A 73 1.43 -3.09 -7.01
CA TYR A 73 2.72 -2.80 -7.65
C TYR A 73 3.17 -3.97 -8.52
N PRO A 74 3.75 -3.69 -9.70
CA PRO A 74 4.27 -4.74 -10.54
C PRO A 74 5.34 -5.54 -9.78
N PRO A 75 5.46 -6.85 -10.05
CA PRO A 75 6.65 -7.58 -9.64
C PRO A 75 7.88 -6.81 -10.14
N VAL A 76 8.86 -6.63 -9.27
CA VAL A 76 10.21 -6.31 -9.74
C VAL A 76 10.65 -7.59 -10.42
N ASP A 77 10.43 -7.70 -11.72
CA ASP A 77 11.25 -8.58 -12.52
C ASP A 77 12.62 -7.90 -12.54
N ASP A 78 13.67 -8.60 -12.11
CA ASP A 78 15.07 -8.13 -12.21
C ASP A 78 15.48 -7.84 -13.67
N ASP A 79 14.61 -8.15 -14.64
CA ASP A 79 14.73 -7.87 -16.08
C ASP A 79 13.75 -6.77 -16.53
N SER A 80 13.50 -5.74 -15.70
CA SER A 80 12.68 -4.60 -16.12
C SER A 80 13.34 -3.90 -17.32
N PRO A 81 12.72 -3.90 -18.52
CA PRO A 81 13.27 -3.20 -19.69
C PRO A 81 13.27 -1.67 -19.52
N TYR A 82 12.79 -1.16 -18.39
CA TYR A 82 12.79 0.26 -18.05
C TYR A 82 14.04 0.71 -17.27
N ASP A 83 14.90 -0.20 -16.83
CA ASP A 83 16.20 0.17 -16.24
C ASP A 83 17.17 0.75 -17.28
N ASP A 84 16.94 0.48 -18.56
CA ASP A 84 17.71 1.06 -19.67
C ASP A 84 17.29 2.49 -20.01
N TYR A 85 16.10 2.96 -19.59
CA TYR A 85 15.57 4.27 -20.02
C TYR A 85 16.11 5.45 -19.19
N TYR A 86 16.74 5.20 -18.04
CA TYR A 86 17.32 6.24 -17.18
C TYR A 86 18.86 6.32 -17.25
N ASN A 87 19.48 5.54 -18.13
CA ASN A 87 20.93 5.52 -18.35
C ASN A 87 21.37 6.18 -19.67
N GLU A 88 20.48 6.95 -20.33
CA GLU A 88 20.84 7.86 -21.44
C GLU A 88 20.88 9.34 -21.01
#